data_AF-A0A975BUM3-F1
#
_entry.id   AF-A0A975BUM3-F1
#
_cell.length_a   1.000
_cell.length_b   1.000
_cell.length_c   1.000
_cell.angle_alpha   90.00
_cell.angle_beta   90.00
_cell.angle_gamma   90.00
#
_symmetry.space_group_name_H-M   'P 1'
#
loop_
_entity.id
_entity.type
_entity.pdbx_description
1 polymer ?
#
loop_
_entity_poly.entity_id
_entity_poly.type
_entity_poly.pdbx_seq_one_letter_code
_entity_poly.pdbx_strand_id
1 'polypeptide(L)'
;MKDQTPLASVLAPETLREIDLYLEEFYSQSVKAGNEMARAGLRTTQIRGLETLVTSASRFSEIINYIKNQAGKDKKGKWLKIASLFLEQLEQIEHKSNEMSRGNPEAALEIKMKLARGWAKQVVAHYLYSALQR
;
A
#
# COMPACT_ATOMS: atom_id res chain seq x y z
N MET A 1 -18.14 26.52 23.67
CA MET A 1 -17.37 25.96 22.54
C MET A 1 -16.54 24.82 23.12
N LYS A 2 -16.78 23.58 22.69
CA LYS A 2 -16.03 22.42 23.18
C LYS A 2 -14.70 22.38 22.44
N ASP A 3 -13.61 22.28 23.20
CA ASP A 3 -12.26 22.07 22.73
C ASP A 3 -12.23 20.92 21.71
N GLN A 4 -12.01 21.28 20.44
CA GLN A 4 -11.54 20.33 19.44
C GLN A 4 -10.04 20.22 19.64
N THR A 5 -9.64 19.43 20.63
CA THR A 5 -8.27 18.92 20.68
C THR A 5 -8.01 18.29 19.31
N PRO A 6 -6.96 18.69 18.57
CA PRO A 6 -6.58 17.98 17.37
C PRO A 6 -6.45 16.51 17.75
N LEU A 7 -7.06 15.60 16.98
CA LEU A 7 -6.77 14.17 17.10
C LEU A 7 -5.27 14.02 16.80
N ALA A 8 -4.45 14.12 17.85
CA ALA A 8 -3.02 13.95 17.77
C ALA A 8 -2.77 12.56 17.16
N SER A 9 -1.87 12.48 16.19
CA SER A 9 -1.42 11.18 15.68
C SER A 9 -1.00 10.33 16.87
N VAL A 10 -1.48 9.09 16.95
CA VAL A 10 -1.18 8.17 18.06
C VAL A 10 0.30 7.76 18.04
N LEU A 11 1.00 8.04 16.93
CA LEU A 11 2.39 7.63 16.72
C LEU A 11 3.37 8.69 17.19
N ALA A 12 4.41 8.21 17.89
CA ALA A 12 5.55 9.03 18.26
C ALA A 12 6.33 9.52 17.02
N PRO A 13 6.99 10.69 17.08
CA PRO A 13 7.81 11.20 15.97
C PRO A 13 8.85 10.21 15.47
N GLU A 14 9.44 9.41 16.37
CA GLU A 14 10.40 8.38 16.04
C GLU A 14 9.79 7.27 15.18
N THR A 15 8.54 6.88 15.47
CA THR A 15 7.80 5.90 14.67
C THR A 15 7.48 6.44 13.28
N LEU A 16 7.10 7.72 13.17
CA LEU A 16 6.88 8.36 11.87
C LEU A 16 8.15 8.37 11.02
N ARG A 17 9.29 8.70 11.63
CA ARG A 17 10.60 8.62 10.96
C ARG A 17 10.93 7.17 10.54
N GLU A 18 10.64 6.19 11.37
CA GLU A 18 10.89 4.77 11.03
C GLU A 18 10.03 4.32 9.83
N ILE A 19 8.77 4.76 9.77
CA ILE A 19 7.87 4.53 8.63
C ILE A 19 8.49 5.10 7.35
N ASP A 20 8.95 6.35 7.37
CA ASP A 20 9.53 7.00 6.19
C ASP A 20 10.81 6.29 5.73
N LEU A 21 11.71 5.95 6.66
CA LEU A 21 12.94 5.21 6.35
C LEU A 21 12.64 3.84 5.74
N TYR A 22 11.68 3.11 6.31
CA TYR A 22 11.29 1.82 5.75
C TYR A 22 10.69 1.96 4.35
N LEU A 23 9.90 3.00 4.08
CA LEU A 23 9.38 3.26 2.73
C LEU A 23 10.49 3.54 1.71
N GLU A 24 11.56 4.23 2.11
CA GLU A 24 12.74 4.43 1.27
C GLU A 24 13.48 3.11 0.99
N GLU A 25 13.67 2.27 2.00
CA GLU A 25 14.26 0.93 1.84
C GLU A 25 13.40 0.02 0.96
N PHE A 26 12.09 0.08 1.15
CA PHE A 26 11.09 -0.73 0.44
C PHE A 26 10.84 -0.24 -1.00
N TYR A 27 11.36 0.93 -1.37
CA TYR A 27 11.11 1.57 -2.66
C TYR A 27 11.42 0.67 -3.85
N SER A 28 12.50 -0.11 -3.79
CA SER A 28 12.87 -1.08 -4.85
C SER A 28 11.78 -2.13 -5.11
N GLN A 29 11.09 -2.58 -4.07
CA GLN A 29 9.95 -3.50 -4.19
C GLN A 29 8.74 -2.80 -4.81
N SER A 30 8.49 -1.54 -4.43
CA SER A 30 7.44 -0.71 -5.04
C SER A 30 7.69 -0.47 -6.53
N VAL A 31 8.94 -0.21 -6.94
CA VAL A 31 9.36 -0.11 -8.34
C VAL A 31 9.06 -1.40 -9.11
N LYS A 32 9.46 -2.55 -8.55
CA LYS A 32 9.20 -3.87 -9.14
C LYS A 32 7.70 -4.07 -9.37
N ALA A 33 6.87 -3.80 -8.36
CA ALA A 33 5.42 -3.90 -8.45
C ALA A 33 4.84 -2.99 -9.55
N GLY A 34 5.24 -1.71 -9.61
CA GLY A 34 4.79 -0.79 -10.65
C GLY A 34 5.17 -1.24 -12.07
N ASN A 35 6.38 -1.78 -12.24
CA ASN A 35 6.82 -2.36 -13.51
C ASN A 35 6.03 -3.59 -13.91
N GLU A 36 5.72 -4.49 -12.97
CA GLU A 36 4.90 -5.67 -13.24
C GLU A 36 3.46 -5.31 -13.60
N MET A 37 2.88 -4.27 -12.99
CA MET A 37 1.58 -3.74 -13.41
C MET A 37 1.59 -3.26 -14.86
N ALA A 38 2.64 -2.52 -15.25
CA ALA A 38 2.79 -2.03 -16.61
C ALA A 38 2.97 -3.21 -17.57
N ARG A 39 3.80 -4.19 -17.21
CA ARG A 39 4.02 -5.44 -17.96
C ARG A 39 2.77 -6.26 -18.18
N ALA A 40 1.96 -6.44 -17.14
CA ALA A 40 0.66 -7.11 -17.22
C ALA A 40 -0.37 -6.30 -18.05
N GLY A 41 -0.06 -5.05 -18.39
CA GLY A 41 -0.91 -4.20 -19.22
C GLY A 41 -2.20 -3.82 -18.51
N LEU A 42 -2.15 -3.61 -17.19
CA LEU A 42 -3.27 -3.01 -16.47
C LEU A 42 -3.51 -1.60 -17.02
N ARG A 43 -4.76 -1.14 -16.94
CA ARG A 43 -5.14 0.22 -17.37
C ARG A 43 -4.87 1.22 -16.25
N THR A 44 -4.58 2.46 -16.62
CA THR A 44 -4.39 3.57 -15.67
C THR A 44 -5.57 3.72 -14.71
N THR A 45 -6.80 3.53 -15.19
CA THR A 45 -8.00 3.58 -14.34
C THR A 45 -8.03 2.51 -13.26
N GLN A 46 -7.51 1.30 -13.54
CA GLN A 46 -7.41 0.22 -12.55
C GLN A 46 -6.38 0.56 -11.46
N ILE A 47 -5.29 1.21 -11.86
CA ILE A 47 -4.20 1.60 -10.96
C ILE A 47 -4.62 2.76 -10.07
N ARG A 48 -5.28 3.77 -10.64
CA ARG A 48 -5.88 4.86 -9.86
C ARG A 48 -6.98 4.36 -8.93
N GLY A 49 -7.73 3.33 -9.34
CA GLY A 49 -8.69 2.64 -8.48
C GLY A 49 -8.04 2.00 -7.25
N LEU A 50 -6.89 1.34 -7.43
CA LEU A 50 -6.10 0.80 -6.31
C LEU A 50 -5.60 1.92 -5.38
N GLU A 51 -4.99 2.96 -5.93
CA GLU A 51 -4.48 4.11 -5.15
C GLU A 51 -5.58 4.76 -4.30
N THR A 52 -6.73 5.00 -4.92
CA THR A 52 -7.91 5.59 -4.27
C THR A 52 -8.37 4.70 -3.12
N LEU A 53 -8.53 3.40 -3.38
CA LEU A 53 -8.97 2.45 -2.37
C LEU A 53 -8.00 2.36 -1.20
N VAL A 54 -6.69 2.24 -1.45
CA VAL A 54 -5.69 2.16 -0.37
C VAL A 54 -5.67 3.45 0.45
N THR A 55 -5.83 4.60 -0.21
CA THR A 55 -5.84 5.90 0.45
C THR A 55 -7.08 6.08 1.33
N SER A 56 -8.25 5.64 0.86
CA SER A 56 -9.53 5.79 1.57
C SER A 56 -9.85 4.65 2.54
N ALA A 57 -9.12 3.53 2.48
CA ALA A 57 -9.39 2.37 3.32
C ALA A 57 -9.24 2.72 4.80
N SER A 58 -10.15 2.16 5.60
CA SER A 58 -10.13 2.26 7.07
C SER A 58 -9.49 1.04 7.70
N ARG A 59 -9.50 -0.10 6.99
CA ARG A 59 -8.97 -1.38 7.45
C ARG A 59 -8.00 -1.95 6.43
N PHE A 60 -6.90 -2.51 6.91
CA PHE A 60 -5.90 -3.13 6.04
C PHE A 60 -6.48 -4.32 5.24
N SER A 61 -7.40 -5.08 5.85
CA SER A 61 -8.08 -6.18 5.17
C SER A 61 -8.91 -5.75 3.96
N GLU A 62 -9.38 -4.50 3.90
CA GLU A 62 -10.09 -3.97 2.72
C GLU A 62 -9.17 -3.93 1.51
N ILE A 63 -7.89 -3.59 1.71
CA ILE A 63 -6.87 -3.55 0.66
C ILE A 63 -6.59 -4.96 0.14
N ILE A 64 -6.34 -5.90 1.05
CA ILE A 64 -6.11 -7.31 0.72
C ILE A 64 -7.30 -7.88 -0.04
N ASN A 65 -8.51 -7.68 0.48
CA ASN A 65 -9.74 -8.19 -0.13
C ASN A 65 -10.00 -7.57 -1.49
N TYR A 66 -9.71 -6.28 -1.67
CA TYR A 66 -9.80 -5.65 -2.98
C TYR A 66 -8.89 -6.34 -3.99
N ILE A 67 -7.61 -6.58 -3.66
CA ILE A 67 -6.65 -7.23 -4.56
C ILE A 67 -7.10 -8.65 -4.90
N LYS A 68 -7.52 -9.44 -3.89
CA LYS A 68 -8.07 -10.78 -4.11
C LYS A 68 -9.30 -10.76 -5.02
N ASN A 69 -10.20 -9.80 -4.81
CA ASN A 69 -11.40 -9.63 -5.63
C ASN A 69 -11.08 -9.22 -7.06
N GLN A 70 -10.11 -8.32 -7.28
CA GLN A 70 -9.66 -7.97 -8.63
C GLN A 70 -9.05 -9.18 -9.33
N ALA A 71 -8.21 -9.94 -8.64
CA ALA A 71 -7.61 -11.17 -9.16
C ALA A 71 -8.67 -12.21 -9.54
N GLY A 72 -9.65 -12.46 -8.67
CA GLY A 72 -10.69 -13.46 -8.91
C GLY A 72 -11.69 -13.07 -10.01
N LYS A 73 -11.91 -11.77 -10.25
CA LYS A 73 -12.82 -11.28 -11.31
C LYS A 73 -12.13 -11.07 -12.66
N ASP A 74 -10.81 -11.13 -12.72
CA ASP A 74 -10.07 -10.79 -13.92
C ASP A 74 -10.01 -11.92 -14.94
N LYS A 75 -10.99 -11.92 -15.85
CA LYS A 75 -11.07 -12.83 -17.01
C LYS A 75 -9.82 -12.81 -17.89
N LYS A 76 -9.07 -11.71 -17.92
CA LYS A 76 -7.86 -11.57 -18.74
C LYS A 76 -6.58 -11.93 -17.97
N GLY A 77 -6.68 -12.28 -16.69
CA GLY A 77 -5.58 -12.75 -15.85
C GLY A 77 -4.45 -11.73 -15.63
N LYS A 78 -4.66 -10.44 -15.89
CA LYS A 78 -3.68 -9.37 -15.67
C LYS A 78 -3.45 -9.13 -14.18
N TRP A 79 -4.53 -8.99 -13.41
CA TRP A 79 -4.53 -8.91 -11.96
C TRP A 79 -4.02 -10.19 -11.34
N LEU A 80 -4.43 -11.36 -11.85
CA LEU A 80 -3.98 -12.65 -11.32
C LEU A 80 -2.46 -12.78 -11.34
N LYS A 81 -1.80 -12.30 -12.42
CA LYS A 81 -0.33 -12.32 -12.55
C LYS A 81 0.39 -11.48 -11.50
N ILE A 82 -0.21 -10.37 -11.05
CA ILE A 82 0.43 -9.43 -10.12
C ILE A 82 -0.05 -9.58 -8.67
N ALA A 83 -1.19 -10.24 -8.45
CA ALA A 83 -1.83 -10.31 -7.14
C ALA A 83 -0.93 -10.95 -6.09
N SER A 84 -0.25 -12.05 -6.43
CA SER A 84 0.67 -12.71 -5.50
C SER A 84 1.79 -11.78 -5.03
N LEU A 85 2.38 -11.01 -5.95
CA LEU A 85 3.42 -10.02 -5.63
C LEU A 85 2.89 -8.95 -4.68
N PHE A 86 1.67 -8.45 -4.90
CA PHE A 86 1.11 -7.41 -4.04
C PHE A 86 0.77 -7.94 -2.66
N LEU A 87 0.23 -9.15 -2.59
CA LEU A 87 -0.12 -9.78 -1.33
C LEU A 87 1.15 -10.06 -0.50
N GLU A 88 2.23 -10.52 -1.14
CA GLU A 88 3.53 -10.71 -0.50
C GLU A 88 4.11 -9.39 0.04
N GLN A 89 4.03 -8.29 -0.73
CA GLN A 89 4.51 -6.98 -0.27
C GLN A 89 3.65 -6.41 0.87
N LEU A 90 2.33 -6.62 0.83
CA LEU A 90 1.43 -6.23 1.90
C LEU A 90 1.65 -7.07 3.17
N GLU A 91 1.98 -8.35 3.04
CA GLU A 91 2.39 -9.20 4.16
C GLU A 91 3.69 -8.67 4.80
N GLN A 92 4.69 -8.28 4.01
CA GLN A 92 5.91 -7.64 4.52
C GLN A 92 5.61 -6.33 5.28
N ILE A 93 4.72 -5.50 4.75
CA ILE A 93 4.23 -4.28 5.42
C ILE A 93 3.54 -4.62 6.74
N GLU A 94 2.70 -5.65 6.76
CA GLU A 94 2.03 -6.11 7.98
C GLU A 94 3.04 -6.58 9.03
N HIS A 95 4.01 -7.41 8.65
CA HIS A 95 5.08 -7.85 9.56
C HIS A 95 5.85 -6.67 10.14
N LYS A 96 6.32 -5.75 9.28
CA LYS A 96 7.07 -4.58 9.75
C LYS A 96 6.24 -3.69 10.67
N SER A 97 4.95 -3.51 10.37
CA SER A 97 4.07 -2.74 11.24
C SER A 97 3.91 -3.35 12.63
N ASN A 98 3.84 -4.68 12.72
CA ASN A 98 3.74 -5.38 13.99
C ASN A 98 5.03 -5.24 14.81
N GLU A 99 6.20 -5.32 14.17
CA GLU A 99 7.49 -5.06 14.80
C GLU A 99 7.59 -3.63 15.36
N MET A 100 7.29 -2.63 14.52
CA MET A 100 7.34 -1.21 14.90
C MET A 100 6.37 -0.87 16.04
N SER A 101 5.20 -1.53 16.07
CA SER A 101 4.16 -1.28 17.06
C SER A 101 4.50 -1.76 18.48
N ARG A 102 5.52 -2.63 18.61
CA ARG A 102 5.92 -3.26 19.88
C ARG A 102 4.73 -3.91 20.62
N GLY A 103 3.81 -4.50 19.86
CA GLY A 103 2.65 -5.21 20.38
C GLY A 103 1.42 -4.35 20.69
N ASN A 104 1.44 -3.03 20.43
CA ASN A 104 0.25 -2.19 20.54
C ASN A 104 -0.63 -2.33 19.27
N PRO A 105 -1.87 -2.88 19.35
CA PRO A 105 -2.69 -3.12 18.17
C PRO A 105 -3.18 -1.85 17.46
N GLU A 106 -3.42 -0.76 18.20
CA GLU A 106 -3.85 0.52 17.62
C GLU A 106 -2.72 1.16 16.83
N ALA A 107 -1.52 1.21 17.42
CA ALA A 107 -0.32 1.66 16.73
C ALA A 107 0.00 0.78 15.52
N ALA A 108 -0.13 -0.55 15.64
CA ALA A 108 0.08 -1.49 14.54
C ALA A 108 -0.83 -1.16 13.36
N LEU A 109 -2.12 -0.92 13.60
CA LEU A 109 -3.05 -0.54 12.55
C LEU A 109 -2.66 0.81 11.92
N GLU A 110 -2.36 1.84 12.70
CA GLU A 110 -2.00 3.17 12.16
C GLU A 110 -0.71 3.09 11.31
N ILE A 111 0.31 2.41 11.80
CA ILE A 111 1.58 2.18 11.10
C ILE A 111 1.32 1.42 9.79
N LYS A 112 0.60 0.30 9.86
CA LYS A 112 0.27 -0.54 8.70
C LYS A 112 -0.45 0.24 7.62
N MET A 113 -1.41 1.09 8.01
CA MET A 113 -2.15 1.92 7.07
C MET A 113 -1.29 3.05 6.47
N LYS A 114 -0.39 3.67 7.25
CA LYS A 114 0.56 4.66 6.71
C LYS A 114 1.52 4.03 5.70
N LEU A 115 2.09 2.88 6.03
CA LEU A 115 2.96 2.10 5.14
C LEU A 115 2.26 1.69 3.85
N ALA A 116 1.05 1.13 3.94
CA ALA A 116 0.28 0.72 2.77
C ALA A 116 0.01 1.89 1.81
N ARG A 117 -0.32 3.07 2.36
CA ARG A 117 -0.56 4.29 1.57
C ARG A 117 0.72 4.79 0.91
N GLY A 118 1.84 4.79 1.63
CA GLY A 118 3.16 5.13 1.07
C GLY A 118 3.54 4.19 -0.07
N TRP A 119 3.44 2.88 0.16
CA TRP A 119 3.66 1.84 -0.83
C TRP A 119 2.80 2.03 -2.08
N ALA A 120 1.49 2.23 -1.94
CA ALA A 120 0.60 2.41 -3.08
C ALA A 120 0.98 3.64 -3.92
N LYS A 121 1.35 4.76 -3.28
CA LYS A 121 1.84 5.95 -4.00
C LYS A 121 3.10 5.67 -4.80
N GLN A 122 4.08 4.99 -4.20
CA GLN A 122 5.33 4.62 -4.87
C GLN A 122 5.05 3.68 -6.07
N VAL A 123 4.25 2.63 -5.88
CA VAL A 123 3.86 1.67 -6.94
C VAL A 123 3.17 2.38 -8.10
N VAL A 124 2.20 3.25 -7.80
CA VAL A 124 1.43 3.97 -8.81
C VAL A 124 2.31 4.95 -9.58
N ALA A 125 3.18 5.69 -8.89
CA ALA A 125 4.13 6.60 -9.53
C ALA A 125 5.01 5.86 -10.55
N HIS A 126 5.55 4.69 -10.16
CA HIS A 126 6.37 3.88 -11.09
C HIS A 126 5.57 3.27 -12.22
N TYR A 127 4.36 2.76 -11.95
CA TYR A 127 3.50 2.28 -13.01
C TYR A 127 3.28 3.36 -14.08
N LEU A 128 2.96 4.59 -13.67
CA LEU A 128 2.68 5.70 -14.59
C LEU A 128 3.91 6.06 -15.41
N TYR A 129 5.08 6.12 -14.77
CA TYR A 129 6.34 6.33 -15.48
C TYR A 129 6.60 5.24 -16.52
N SER A 130 6.49 3.96 -16.12
CA SER A 130 6.79 2.82 -16.99
C SER A 130 5.74 2.59 -18.08
N ALA A 131 4.48 2.99 -17.86
CA ALA A 131 3.42 2.90 -18.86
C ALA A 131 3.57 3.95 -19.97
N LEU A 132 4.23 5.08 -19.72
CA LEU A 132 4.52 6.12 -20.72
C LEU A 132 5.70 5.77 -21.64
N GLN A 133 6.54 4.80 -21.25
CA GLN A 133 7.72 4.36 -22.00
C GLN A 133 7.42 3.19 -22.95
N ARG A 134 6.15 2.89 -23.21
CA ARG A 134 5.66 1.78 -24.06
C ARG A 134 4.82 2.31 -25.20
#